data_AF-A0A5N6JVA8-F1
#
_entry.id   AF-A0A5N6JVA8-F1
#
_cell.length_a   1.000
_cell.length_b   1.000
_cell.length_c   1.000
_cell.angle_alpha   90.00
_cell.angle_beta   90.00
_cell.angle_gamma   90.00
#
_symmetry.space_group_name_H-M   'P 1'
#
loop_
_entity.id
_entity.type
_entity.pdbx_description
1 polymer ?
#
loop_
_entity_poly.entity_id
_entity_poly.type
_entity_poly.pdbx_seq_one_letter_code
_entity_poly.pdbx_strand_id
1 'polypeptide(L)'
;MVPPINQFLERVRRVDPKRGRTLGIITKPDRLPAGSGSESKFLELTRNEEVFFKLGWHVLKNRSFEEGASSLIERNESEATYFRTSNFKSLPKKNVGIDTLRSRLSLLLFEHVKEELHRLRQDLELAILNARSQFALLGNRHPQLGDTRYTSLNSYYLSRNFQGSC
;
A
#
# COMPACT_ATOMS: atom_id res chain seq x y z
N MET A 1 6.64 -25.51 -14.42
CA MET A 1 7.83 -24.65 -14.56
C MET A 1 7.70 -23.50 -13.57
N VAL A 2 8.60 -23.34 -12.59
CA VAL A 2 8.61 -22.16 -11.71
C VAL A 2 9.24 -21.01 -12.52
N PRO A 3 8.60 -19.83 -12.62
CA PRO A 3 9.17 -18.71 -13.37
C PRO A 3 10.57 -18.35 -12.84
N PRO A 4 11.54 -18.00 -13.70
CA PRO A 4 12.84 -17.52 -13.25
C PRO A 4 12.66 -16.27 -12.39
N ILE A 5 13.33 -16.20 -11.23
CA ILE A 5 13.24 -15.07 -10.31
C ILE A 5 13.48 -13.71 -11.00
N ASN A 6 14.32 -13.70 -12.05
CA ASN A 6 14.63 -12.52 -12.85
C ASN A 6 13.40 -11.85 -13.45
N GLN A 7 12.40 -12.60 -13.93
CA GLN A 7 11.19 -12.00 -14.51
C GLN A 7 10.39 -11.22 -13.45
N PHE A 8 10.29 -11.77 -12.24
CA PHE A 8 9.67 -11.08 -11.11
C PHE A 8 10.45 -9.81 -10.74
N LEU A 9 11.78 -9.91 -10.65
CA LEU A 9 12.64 -8.78 -10.30
C LEU A 9 12.57 -7.65 -11.33
N GLU A 10 12.48 -7.98 -12.62
CA GLU A 10 12.27 -6.99 -13.69
C GLU A 10 10.93 -6.27 -13.55
N ARG A 11 9.85 -7.00 -13.25
CA ARG A 11 8.54 -6.38 -13.04
C ARG A 11 8.55 -5.42 -11.86
N VAL A 12 9.18 -5.83 -10.76
CA VAL A 12 9.35 -5.00 -9.56
C VAL A 12 10.16 -3.75 -9.87
N ARG A 13 11.28 -3.86 -10.63
CA ARG A 13 12.09 -2.70 -11.03
C ARG A 13 11.27 -1.63 -11.77
N ARG A 14 10.29 -2.02 -12.58
CA ARG A 14 9.45 -1.09 -13.35
C ARG A 14 8.46 -0.31 -12.48
N VAL A 15 7.91 -0.94 -11.43
CA VAL A 15 6.81 -0.35 -10.64
C VAL A 15 7.27 0.17 -9.26
N ASP A 16 8.31 -0.42 -8.69
CA ASP A 16 8.92 -0.04 -7.41
C ASP A 16 10.45 -0.02 -7.54
N PRO A 17 11.03 0.95 -8.27
CA PRO A 17 12.48 1.03 -8.50
C PRO A 17 13.28 1.16 -7.20
N LYS A 18 12.70 1.82 -6.19
CA LYS A 18 13.29 2.01 -4.86
C LYS A 18 13.10 0.80 -3.94
N ARG A 19 12.32 -0.21 -4.36
CA ARG A 19 12.05 -1.44 -3.59
C ARG A 19 11.50 -1.14 -2.18
N GLY A 20 10.75 -0.04 -2.07
CA GLY A 20 10.30 0.51 -0.81
C GLY A 20 8.99 -0.07 -0.32
N ARG A 21 8.17 -0.63 -1.23
CA ARG A 21 6.80 -1.09 -0.99
C ARG A 21 6.57 -2.53 -1.43
N THR A 22 7.65 -3.25 -1.76
CA THR A 22 7.60 -4.65 -2.19
C THR A 22 8.07 -5.57 -1.07
N LEU A 23 7.24 -6.55 -0.70
CA LEU A 23 7.58 -7.67 0.19
C LEU A 23 7.78 -8.92 -0.66
N GLY A 24 8.95 -9.56 -0.56
CA GLY A 24 9.22 -10.80 -1.29
C GLY A 24 8.69 -12.02 -0.54
N ILE A 25 7.88 -12.86 -1.20
CA ILE A 25 7.38 -14.11 -0.61
C ILE A 25 7.98 -15.30 -1.35
N ILE A 26 8.66 -16.17 -0.62
CA ILE A 26 9.21 -17.43 -1.12
C ILE A 26 8.31 -18.56 -0.65
N THR A 27 7.86 -19.39 -1.58
CA THR A 27 6.98 -20.52 -1.30
C THR A 27 7.61 -21.83 -1.75
N LYS A 28 7.21 -22.92 -1.10
CA LYS A 28 7.71 -24.29 -1.36
C LYS A 28 9.25 -24.41 -1.25
N PRO A 29 9.85 -23.95 -0.13
CA PRO A 29 11.30 -24.05 0.10
C PRO A 29 11.79 -25.50 0.17
N ASP A 30 10.90 -26.45 0.45
CA ASP A 30 11.12 -27.90 0.52
C ASP A 30 11.47 -28.55 -0.83
N ARG A 31 11.17 -27.89 -1.96
CA ARG A 31 11.48 -28.42 -3.30
C ARG A 31 12.94 -28.25 -3.70
N LEU A 32 13.72 -27.49 -2.94
CA LEU A 32 15.12 -27.27 -3.23
C LEU A 32 15.92 -28.49 -2.74
N PRO A 33 16.74 -29.13 -3.60
CA PRO A 33 17.60 -30.21 -3.14
C PRO A 33 18.58 -29.69 -2.10
N ALA A 34 18.63 -30.35 -0.95
CA ALA A 34 19.55 -30.02 0.13
C ALA A 34 21.01 -30.11 -0.35
N GLY A 35 21.82 -29.11 -0.04
CA GLY A 35 23.22 -29.01 -0.45
C GLY A 35 23.44 -28.57 -1.90
N SER A 36 22.39 -28.20 -2.64
CA SER A 36 22.54 -27.67 -3.99
C SER A 36 23.00 -26.20 -4.00
N GLY A 37 23.75 -25.80 -5.03
CA GLY A 37 24.12 -24.39 -5.22
C GLY A 37 22.89 -23.46 -5.36
N SER A 38 21.74 -24.01 -5.78
CA SER A 38 20.47 -23.29 -5.81
C SER A 38 19.96 -22.96 -4.40
N GLU A 39 20.07 -23.89 -3.45
CA GLU A 39 19.65 -23.66 -2.06
C GLU A 39 20.43 -22.53 -1.39
N SER A 40 21.75 -22.44 -1.66
CA SER A 40 22.60 -21.37 -1.12
C SER A 40 22.18 -19.99 -1.62
N LYS A 41 21.91 -19.85 -2.92
CA LYS A 41 21.38 -18.60 -3.50
C LYS A 41 20.01 -18.23 -2.93
N PHE A 42 19.14 -19.22 -2.72
CA PHE A 42 17.85 -18.99 -2.08
C PHE A 42 18.02 -18.50 -0.63
N LEU A 43 18.98 -19.03 0.11
CA LEU A 43 19.29 -18.54 1.45
C LEU A 43 19.79 -17.08 1.43
N GLU A 44 20.69 -16.73 0.53
CA GLU A 44 21.17 -15.35 0.34
C GLU A 44 20.03 -14.38 0.02
N LEU A 45 19.08 -14.80 -0.84
CA LEU A 45 17.85 -14.05 -1.10
C LEU A 45 17.03 -13.86 0.17
N THR A 46 16.79 -14.92 0.94
CA THR A 46 16.00 -14.82 2.18
C THR A 46 16.63 -13.95 3.26
N ARG A 47 17.97 -13.83 3.25
CA ARG A 47 18.72 -12.93 4.12
C ARG A 47 18.76 -11.48 3.62
N ASN A 48 18.13 -11.20 2.48
CA ASN A 48 18.08 -9.88 1.87
C ASN A 48 19.47 -9.39 1.38
N GLU A 49 20.39 -10.32 1.08
CA GLU A 49 21.78 -10.05 0.71
C GLU A 49 21.94 -9.83 -0.81
N GLU A 50 21.34 -10.70 -1.62
CA GLU A 50 21.43 -10.60 -3.09
C GLU A 50 20.47 -9.53 -3.65
N VAL A 51 19.23 -9.53 -3.18
CA VAL A 51 18.19 -8.59 -3.59
C VAL A 51 17.56 -7.95 -2.36
N PHE A 52 17.86 -6.66 -2.16
CA PHE A 52 17.34 -5.90 -1.05
C PHE A 52 15.90 -5.42 -1.30
N PHE A 53 14.98 -5.79 -0.40
CA PHE A 53 13.68 -5.16 -0.24
C PHE A 53 13.63 -4.43 1.10
N LYS A 54 13.06 -3.21 1.13
CA LYS A 54 12.87 -2.46 2.39
C LYS A 54 11.95 -3.23 3.34
N LEU A 55 10.91 -3.86 2.78
CA LEU A 55 10.03 -4.74 3.53
C LEU A 55 10.62 -6.14 3.71
N GLY A 56 11.78 -6.46 3.14
CA GLY A 56 12.48 -7.72 3.25
C GLY A 56 11.81 -8.89 2.52
N TRP A 57 12.22 -10.10 2.93
CA TRP A 57 11.69 -11.38 2.43
C TRP A 57 10.94 -12.12 3.53
N HIS A 58 10.03 -13.01 3.11
CA HIS A 58 9.29 -13.93 3.96
C HIS A 58 9.23 -15.32 3.31
N VAL A 59 9.38 -16.37 4.11
CA VAL A 59 9.38 -17.76 3.62
C VAL A 59 8.20 -18.53 4.17
N LEU A 60 7.54 -19.30 3.31
CA LEU A 60 6.38 -20.12 3.64
C LEU A 60 6.56 -21.56 3.14
N LYS A 61 6.24 -22.53 4.00
CA LYS A 61 6.04 -23.92 3.56
C LYS A 61 4.56 -24.12 3.27
N ASN A 62 4.25 -24.36 2.01
CA ASN A 62 2.90 -24.72 1.59
C ASN A 62 2.71 -26.25 1.65
N ARG A 63 1.45 -26.70 1.61
CA ARG A 63 1.12 -28.13 1.53
C ARG A 63 1.82 -28.77 0.34
N SER A 64 2.40 -29.95 0.57
CA SER A 64 2.79 -30.84 -0.52
C SER A 64 1.54 -31.42 -1.20
N PHE A 65 1.70 -32.03 -2.37
CA PHE A 65 0.59 -32.73 -3.05
C PHE A 65 0.07 -33.91 -2.21
N GLU A 66 0.97 -34.56 -1.47
CA GLU A 66 0.68 -35.73 -0.62
C GLU A 66 -0.01 -35.33 0.70
N GLU A 67 0.19 -34.10 1.18
CA GLU A 67 -0.45 -33.55 2.38
C GLU A 67 -1.86 -32.95 2.11
N GLY A 68 -2.45 -33.18 0.94
CA GLY A 68 -3.68 -32.54 0.48
C GLY A 68 -4.89 -32.71 1.42
N ALA A 69 -4.96 -33.84 2.15
CA ALA A 69 -6.04 -34.18 3.07
C ALA A 69 -5.84 -33.68 4.52
N SER A 70 -4.68 -33.11 4.85
CA SER A 70 -4.36 -32.66 6.21
C SER A 70 -5.22 -31.48 6.68
N SER A 71 -5.46 -31.40 7.99
CA SER A 71 -6.15 -30.25 8.60
C SER A 71 -5.30 -28.97 8.52
N LEU A 72 -5.90 -27.80 8.81
CA LEU A 72 -5.12 -26.55 8.90
C LEU A 72 -4.14 -26.56 10.07
N ILE A 73 -4.49 -27.25 11.16
CA ILE A 73 -3.66 -27.39 12.36
C ILE A 73 -2.42 -28.23 12.04
N GLU A 74 -2.62 -29.43 11.49
CA GLU A 74 -1.52 -30.31 11.04
C GLU A 74 -0.58 -29.60 10.05
N ARG A 75 -1.13 -28.80 9.13
CA ARG A 75 -0.35 -28.01 8.19
C ARG A 75 0.55 -27.00 8.90
N ASN A 76 -0.01 -26.27 9.87
CA ASN A 76 0.74 -25.26 10.62
C ASN A 76 1.83 -25.91 11.48
N GLU A 77 1.55 -27.07 12.08
CA GLU A 77 2.54 -27.83 12.85
C GLU A 77 3.65 -28.41 11.96
N SER A 78 3.30 -28.92 10.78
CA SER A 78 4.25 -29.40 9.77
C SER A 78 5.16 -28.26 9.29
N GLU A 79 4.61 -27.06 9.06
CA GLU A 79 5.38 -25.86 8.72
C GLU A 79 6.32 -25.44 9.86
N ALA A 80 5.82 -25.38 11.10
CA ALA A 80 6.63 -25.05 12.26
C ALA A 80 7.78 -26.04 12.47
N THR A 81 7.52 -27.33 12.28
CA THR A 81 8.53 -28.39 12.37
C THR A 81 9.59 -28.23 11.29
N TYR A 82 9.19 -28.00 10.03
CA TYR A 82 10.11 -27.77 8.93
C TYR A 82 11.05 -26.58 9.17
N PHE A 83 10.53 -25.44 9.63
CA PHE A 83 11.39 -24.28 9.90
C PHE A 83 12.33 -24.46 11.10
N ARG A 84 12.05 -25.41 12.00
CA ARG A 84 12.96 -25.76 13.09
C ARG A 84 14.10 -26.68 12.65
N THR A 85 13.86 -27.57 11.68
CA THR A 85 14.83 -28.59 11.26
C THR A 85 15.60 -28.22 9.99
N SER A 86 15.04 -27.38 9.13
CA SER A 86 15.66 -26.95 7.87
C SER A 86 16.79 -25.92 8.05
N ASN A 87 17.51 -25.66 6.96
CA ASN A 87 18.47 -24.56 6.80
C ASN A 87 17.88 -23.17 7.08
N PHE A 88 16.56 -22.99 6.92
CA PHE A 88 15.85 -21.75 7.19
C PHE A 88 15.70 -21.44 8.70
N LYS A 89 16.10 -22.33 9.60
CA LYS A 89 16.14 -22.07 11.05
C LYS A 89 17.02 -20.88 11.46
N SER A 90 17.97 -20.52 10.59
CA SER A 90 18.86 -19.37 10.75
C SER A 90 18.15 -18.03 10.52
N LEU A 91 16.97 -18.05 9.89
CA LEU A 91 16.21 -16.83 9.62
C LEU A 91 15.47 -16.34 10.87
N PRO A 92 15.25 -15.02 10.99
CA PRO A 92 14.41 -14.47 12.05
C PRO A 92 12.99 -15.07 12.00
N LYS A 93 12.44 -15.47 13.16
CA LYS A 93 11.08 -16.04 13.26
C LYS A 93 10.00 -15.16 12.63
N LYS A 94 10.17 -13.84 12.67
CA LYS A 94 9.26 -12.85 12.04
C LYS A 94 9.21 -12.92 10.50
N ASN A 95 10.17 -13.59 9.87
CA ASN A 95 10.30 -13.71 8.41
C ASN A 95 9.93 -15.11 7.90
N VAL A 96 9.41 -16.01 8.75
CA VAL A 96 9.08 -17.38 8.36
C VAL A 96 7.75 -17.81 8.93
N GLY A 97 7.01 -18.61 8.16
CA GLY A 97 5.75 -19.22 8.58
C GLY A 97 4.51 -18.37 8.32
N ILE A 98 3.37 -19.04 8.28
CA ILE A 98 2.09 -18.43 7.94
C ILE A 98 1.59 -17.44 9.01
N ASP A 99 1.72 -17.77 10.29
CA ASP A 99 1.12 -16.97 11.35
C ASP A 99 1.78 -15.60 11.44
N THR A 100 3.11 -15.57 11.34
CA THR A 100 3.88 -14.33 11.31
C THR A 100 3.63 -13.54 10.02
N LEU A 101 3.43 -14.22 8.88
CA LEU A 101 3.06 -13.56 7.64
C LEU A 101 1.71 -12.86 7.76
N ARG A 102 0.71 -13.51 8.37
CA ARG A 102 -0.62 -12.93 8.57
C ARG A 102 -0.51 -11.64 9.38
N SER A 103 0.15 -11.70 10.54
CA SER A 103 0.35 -10.50 11.38
C SER A 103 1.11 -9.40 10.64
N ARG A 104 2.15 -9.76 9.89
CA ARG A 104 2.98 -8.82 9.12
C ARG A 104 2.19 -8.15 8.00
N LEU A 105 1.42 -8.91 7.22
CA LEU A 105 0.57 -8.37 6.15
C LEU A 105 -0.53 -7.47 6.70
N SER A 106 -1.17 -7.86 7.82
CA SER A 106 -2.17 -7.02 8.48
C SER A 106 -1.60 -5.68 8.90
N LEU A 107 -0.40 -5.66 9.50
CA LEU A 107 0.26 -4.41 9.90
C LEU A 107 0.65 -3.56 8.69
N LEU A 108 1.24 -4.17 7.66
CA LEU A 108 1.62 -3.45 6.44
C LEU A 108 0.42 -2.83 5.73
N LEU A 109 -0.68 -3.57 5.64
CA LEU A 109 -1.92 -3.06 5.07
C LEU A 109 -2.48 -1.90 5.91
N PHE A 110 -2.48 -2.06 7.23
CA PHE A 110 -2.95 -1.01 8.14
C PHE A 110 -2.15 0.28 7.99
N GLU A 111 -0.82 0.21 8.03
CA GLU A 111 0.04 1.39 7.85
C GLU A 111 -0.15 2.01 6.47
N HIS A 112 -0.28 1.19 5.41
CA HIS A 112 -0.52 1.70 4.07
C HIS A 112 -1.86 2.46 3.98
N VAL A 113 -2.96 1.87 4.48
CA VAL A 113 -4.28 2.53 4.49
C VAL A 113 -4.23 3.82 5.29
N LYS A 114 -3.58 3.79 6.46
CA LYS A 114 -3.41 4.99 7.29
C LYS A 114 -2.70 6.10 6.52
N GLU A 115 -1.57 5.82 5.88
CA GLU A 115 -0.86 6.83 5.09
C GLU A 115 -1.70 7.39 3.94
N GLU A 116 -2.38 6.53 3.18
CA GLU A 116 -3.18 6.95 2.02
C GLU A 116 -4.43 7.76 2.42
N LEU A 117 -5.07 7.46 3.55
CA LEU A 117 -6.20 8.25 4.05
C LEU A 117 -5.82 9.70 4.39
N HIS A 118 -4.63 9.91 4.96
CA HIS A 118 -4.16 11.27 5.27
C HIS A 118 -3.93 12.08 3.99
N ARG A 119 -3.36 11.45 2.95
CA ARG A 119 -3.17 12.09 1.64
C ARG A 119 -4.49 12.38 0.94
N LEU A 120 -5.41 11.42 0.93
CA LEU A 120 -6.73 11.59 0.32
C LEU A 120 -7.49 12.78 0.92
N ARG A 121 -7.41 12.98 2.25
CA ARG A 121 -8.01 14.15 2.89
C ARG A 121 -7.40 15.46 2.38
N GLN A 122 -6.07 15.53 2.27
CA GLN A 122 -5.38 16.71 1.76
C GLN A 122 -5.78 17.00 0.31
N ASP A 123 -5.85 15.96 -0.53
CA ASP A 123 -6.27 16.09 -1.92
C ASP A 123 -7.72 16.59 -2.04
N LEU A 124 -8.62 16.12 -1.17
CA LEU A 124 -10.01 16.57 -1.12
C LEU A 124 -10.12 18.03 -0.68
N GLU A 125 -9.38 18.44 0.33
CA GLU A 125 -9.34 19.83 0.81
C GLU A 125 -8.84 20.78 -0.28
N LEU A 126 -7.78 20.39 -1.00
CA LEU A 126 -7.26 21.12 -2.16
C LEU A 126 -8.28 21.19 -3.29
N ALA A 127 -8.98 20.09 -3.59
CA ALA A 127 -10.02 20.08 -4.62
C ALA A 127 -11.19 21.00 -4.27
N ILE A 128 -11.63 21.03 -3.00
CA ILE A 128 -12.67 21.94 -2.53
C ILE A 128 -12.22 23.39 -2.64
N LEU A 129 -10.98 23.69 -2.25
CA LEU A 129 -10.43 25.04 -2.32
C LEU A 129 -10.35 25.52 -3.77
N ASN A 130 -9.90 24.66 -4.69
CA ASN A 130 -9.87 24.94 -6.12
C ASN A 130 -11.28 25.12 -6.71
N ALA A 131 -12.25 24.29 -6.32
CA ALA A 131 -13.62 24.46 -6.77
C ALA A 131 -14.22 25.79 -6.28
N ARG A 132 -13.95 26.18 -5.03
CA ARG A 132 -14.39 27.46 -4.47
C ARG A 132 -13.73 28.66 -5.14
N SER A 133 -12.43 28.59 -5.45
CA SER A 133 -11.74 29.67 -6.16
C SER A 133 -12.28 29.82 -7.59
N GLN A 134 -12.52 28.70 -8.29
CA GLN A 134 -13.17 28.74 -9.60
C GLN A 134 -14.59 29.27 -9.53
N PHE A 135 -15.38 28.89 -8.52
CA PHE A 135 -16.73 29.42 -8.33
C PHE A 135 -16.71 30.93 -8.06
N ALA A 136 -15.75 31.43 -7.28
CA ALA A 136 -15.60 32.87 -7.02
C ALA A 136 -15.26 33.66 -8.30
N LEU A 137 -14.48 33.07 -9.22
CA LEU A 137 -14.15 33.68 -10.52
C LEU A 137 -15.38 33.81 -11.44
N LEU A 138 -16.34 32.90 -11.32
CA LEU A 138 -17.57 32.92 -12.13
C LEU A 138 -18.58 33.99 -11.68
N GLY A 139 -18.32 34.68 -10.57
CA GLY A 139 -19.16 35.74 -10.04
C GLY A 139 -20.46 35.22 -9.40
N ASN A 140 -21.25 36.15 -8.86
CA ASN A 140 -22.54 35.80 -8.25
C ASN A 140 -23.56 35.38 -9.31
N ARG A 141 -24.51 34.52 -8.92
CA ARG A 141 -25.67 34.21 -9.76
C ARG A 141 -26.29 35.53 -10.23
N HIS A 142 -26.57 35.58 -11.53
CA HIS A 142 -27.39 36.64 -12.09
C HIS A 142 -28.69 36.72 -11.28
N PRO A 143 -29.09 37.91 -10.79
CA PRO A 143 -30.35 38.06 -10.08
C PRO A 143 -31.46 37.48 -10.94
N GLN A 144 -32.26 36.59 -10.37
CA GLN A 144 -33.48 36.11 -11.00
C GLN A 144 -34.38 37.33 -11.21
N LEU A 145 -35.15 37.37 -12.30
CA LEU A 145 -35.91 38.53 -12.81
C LEU A 145 -36.90 39.22 -11.83
N GLY A 146 -37.01 38.77 -10.58
CA GLY A 146 -37.73 39.45 -9.50
C GLY A 146 -36.87 40.32 -8.57
N ASP A 147 -35.54 40.23 -8.60
CA ASP A 147 -34.65 40.79 -7.56
C ASP A 147 -33.81 42.00 -8.03
N THR A 148 -33.85 42.30 -9.33
CA THR A 148 -33.02 43.34 -9.96
C THR A 148 -33.45 44.77 -9.61
N ARG A 149 -34.71 44.99 -9.20
CA ARG A 149 -35.22 46.33 -8.86
C ARG A 149 -34.79 46.80 -7.48
N TYR A 150 -34.60 45.89 -6.52
CA TYR A 150 -34.21 46.25 -5.15
C TYR A 150 -32.72 46.58 -5.03
N THR A 151 -31.88 45.82 -5.73
CA THR A 151 -30.42 45.98 -5.66
C THR A 151 -29.92 47.26 -6.32
N SER A 152 -30.54 47.69 -7.42
CA SER A 152 -30.16 48.92 -8.14
C SER A 152 -30.72 50.20 -7.50
N LEU A 153 -31.88 50.14 -6.82
CA LEU A 153 -32.37 51.28 -6.05
C LEU A 153 -31.54 51.49 -4.78
N ASN A 154 -31.16 50.42 -4.06
CA ASN A 154 -30.44 50.55 -2.79
C ASN A 154 -29.03 51.17 -2.96
N SER A 155 -28.31 50.83 -4.03
CA SER A 155 -27.02 51.47 -4.35
C SER A 155 -27.18 52.95 -4.72
N TYR A 156 -28.26 53.31 -5.42
CA TYR A 156 -28.56 54.70 -5.75
C TYR A 156 -28.92 55.54 -4.51
N TYR A 157 -29.78 55.02 -3.62
CA TYR A 157 -30.17 55.72 -2.38
C TYR A 157 -29.00 55.88 -1.38
N LEU A 158 -28.17 54.85 -1.21
CA LEU A 158 -26.99 54.92 -0.35
C LEU A 158 -25.94 55.92 -0.86
N SER A 159 -25.77 56.04 -2.19
CA SER A 159 -24.83 57.01 -2.78
C SER A 159 -25.28 58.47 -2.64
N ARG A 160 -26.59 58.75 -2.62
CA ARG A 160 -27.13 60.12 -2.46
C ARG A 160 -27.21 60.59 -1.01
N ASN A 161 -27.41 59.68 -0.05
CA ASN A 161 -27.54 60.04 1.36
C ASN A 161 -26.19 60.27 2.08
N PHE A 162 -25.05 59.98 1.43
CA PHE A 162 -23.71 60.20 2.00
C PHE A 162 -23.06 61.53 1.60
N GLN A 163 -23.69 62.35 0.74
CA GLN A 163 -23.18 63.67 0.32
C GLN A 163 -23.86 64.87 1.03
N GLY A 164 -24.67 64.63 2.07
CA GLY A 164 -25.50 65.66 2.71
C GLY A 164 -25.22 65.92 4.19
N SER A 165 -23.99 65.79 4.68
CA SER A 165 -23.64 66.19 6.06
C SER A 165 -22.25 66.83 6.13
N CYS A 166 -22.21 68.11 5.79
CA CYS A 166 -21.30 69.12 6.35
C CYS A 166 -22.13 70.36 6.67
#